data_AF-A0A7Y3A7F5-F1
#
_entry.id   AF-A0A7Y3A7F5-F1
#
_cell.length_a   1.000
_cell.length_b   1.000
_cell.length_c   1.000
_cell.angle_alpha   90.00
_cell.angle_beta   90.00
_cell.angle_gamma   90.00
#
_symmetry.space_group_name_H-M   'P 1'
#
loop_
_entity.id
_entity.type
_entity.pdbx_description
1 polymer ?
#
loop_
_entity_poly.entity_id
_entity_poly.type
_entity_poly.pdbx_seq_one_letter_code
_entity_poly.pdbx_strand_id
1 'polypeptide(L)'
;MTIDLKELFIDNEALDQKSVMALLKAIKNNHDEKTFDYIKFRQSVSALLKLGMDEVTSYKSAFATASTMGLTVDSLVKSAKKYTYVLQNEKDSFAQAFQNQVDKKIEGRKNEVEKLEKKIQDHKNKIKELEREIAIFQNRIDTVDQDVEAANNKINEASSNFMEVYKTLHESIEKDIDSIKTYL
;
A
#
# COMPACT_ATOMS: atom_id res chain seq x y z
N MET A 1 47.42 8.60 -0.54
CA MET A 1 46.69 9.82 -0.16
C MET A 1 45.28 9.67 -0.70
N THR A 2 44.27 9.58 0.17
CA THR A 2 42.88 9.35 -0.24
C THR A 2 42.31 10.67 -0.77
N ILE A 3 41.82 10.68 -2.01
CA ILE A 3 41.23 11.89 -2.62
C ILE A 3 39.84 12.11 -2.01
N ASP A 4 39.63 13.24 -1.33
CA ASP A 4 38.30 13.64 -0.88
C ASP A 4 37.52 14.26 -2.04
N LEU A 5 36.73 13.44 -2.73
CA LEU A 5 35.91 13.88 -3.86
C LEU A 5 34.77 14.82 -3.42
N LYS A 6 34.34 14.80 -2.15
CA LYS A 6 33.28 15.69 -1.68
C LYS A 6 33.83 17.10 -1.58
N GLU A 7 34.96 17.27 -0.90
CA GLU A 7 35.66 18.55 -0.80
C GLU A 7 36.09 19.08 -2.17
N LEU A 8 36.46 18.18 -3.10
CA LEU A 8 36.95 18.59 -4.41
C LEU A 8 35.86 19.12 -5.36
N PHE A 9 34.62 18.65 -5.22
CA PHE A 9 33.53 18.90 -6.18
C PHE A 9 32.31 19.64 -5.61
N ILE A 10 32.11 19.63 -4.28
CA ILE A 10 30.87 20.10 -3.65
C ILE A 10 31.18 21.21 -2.65
N ASP A 11 30.84 22.43 -3.02
CA ASP A 11 30.99 23.62 -2.16
C ASP A 11 29.68 24.03 -1.46
N ASN A 12 28.57 23.35 -1.77
CA ASN A 12 27.24 23.67 -1.25
C ASN A 12 26.69 22.52 -0.40
N GLU A 13 26.54 22.78 0.91
CA GLU A 13 26.01 21.80 1.86
C GLU A 13 24.50 21.55 1.74
N ALA A 14 23.76 22.41 1.03
CA ALA A 14 22.30 22.28 0.85
C ALA A 14 21.89 21.18 -0.15
N LEU A 15 22.85 20.51 -0.80
CA LEU A 15 22.56 19.44 -1.75
C LEU A 15 22.09 18.15 -1.06
N ASP A 16 21.22 17.38 -1.73
CA ASP A 16 20.78 16.08 -1.24
C ASP A 16 21.97 15.12 -1.09
N GLN A 17 22.23 14.70 0.14
CA GLN A 17 23.44 13.94 0.46
C GLN A 17 23.43 12.55 -0.17
N LYS A 18 22.26 11.95 -0.43
CA LYS A 18 22.17 10.62 -1.07
C LYS A 18 22.54 10.71 -2.55
N SER A 19 22.00 11.69 -3.27
CA SER A 19 22.36 11.97 -4.66
C SER A 19 23.84 12.33 -4.79
N VAL A 20 24.36 13.17 -3.90
CA VAL A 20 25.80 13.50 -3.85
C VAL A 20 26.63 12.23 -3.67
N MET A 21 26.31 11.40 -2.68
CA MET A 21 27.04 10.15 -2.44
C MET A 21 26.96 9.18 -3.62
N ALA A 22 25.81 9.07 -4.29
CA ALA A 22 25.64 8.21 -5.46
C ALA A 22 26.54 8.64 -6.63
N LEU A 23 26.52 9.94 -6.97
CA LEU A 23 27.33 10.49 -8.05
C LEU A 23 28.83 10.45 -7.75
N LEU A 24 29.23 10.77 -6.51
CA LEU A 24 30.63 10.65 -6.09
C LEU A 24 31.11 9.20 -6.10
N LYS A 25 30.25 8.25 -5.73
CA LYS A 25 30.55 6.81 -5.83
C LYS A 25 30.71 6.38 -7.28
N ALA A 26 29.88 6.86 -8.19
CA ALA A 26 30.00 6.57 -9.63
C ALA A 26 31.34 7.09 -10.19
N ILE A 27 31.73 8.31 -9.83
CA ILE A 27 33.04 8.89 -10.17
C ILE A 27 34.16 8.04 -9.59
N LYS A 28 34.11 7.70 -8.29
CA LYS A 28 35.14 6.91 -7.61
C LYS A 28 35.34 5.54 -8.27
N ASN A 29 34.26 4.85 -8.60
CA ASN A 29 34.31 3.54 -9.24
C ASN A 29 34.90 3.58 -10.66
N ASN A 30 34.87 4.74 -11.31
CA ASN A 30 35.42 4.95 -12.65
C ASN A 30 36.79 5.65 -12.64
N HIS A 31 37.33 5.96 -11.45
CA HIS A 31 38.65 6.54 -11.28
C HIS A 31 39.73 5.46 -11.29
N ASP A 32 40.80 5.72 -12.04
CA ASP A 32 41.99 4.86 -12.02
C ASP A 32 43.08 5.52 -11.18
N GLU A 33 43.33 4.93 -10.01
CA GLU A 33 44.33 5.41 -9.06
C GLU A 33 45.77 5.36 -9.59
N LYS A 34 46.05 4.64 -10.68
CA LYS A 34 47.41 4.55 -11.24
C LYS A 34 47.70 5.65 -12.25
N THR A 35 46.66 6.22 -12.85
CA THR A 35 46.81 7.22 -13.92
C THR A 35 46.74 8.63 -13.34
N PHE A 36 47.57 9.55 -13.82
CA PHE A 36 47.42 10.97 -13.49
C PHE A 36 46.36 11.55 -14.43
N ASP A 37 45.14 11.76 -13.92
CA ASP A 37 43.97 12.14 -14.72
C ASP A 37 43.34 13.46 -14.23
N TYR A 38 42.18 13.84 -14.78
CA TYR A 38 41.46 15.06 -14.40
C TYR A 38 41.21 15.22 -12.90
N ILE A 39 40.93 14.13 -12.16
CA ILE A 39 40.63 14.24 -10.72
C ILE A 39 41.89 14.63 -9.96
N LYS A 40 43.02 13.97 -10.24
CA LYS A 40 44.31 14.31 -9.62
C LYS A 40 44.81 15.68 -10.06
N PHE A 41 44.60 16.04 -11.32
CA PHE A 41 44.90 17.38 -11.81
C PHE A 41 44.11 18.45 -11.04
N ARG A 42 42.79 18.27 -10.90
CA ARG A 42 41.94 19.19 -10.13
C ARG A 42 42.35 19.26 -8.65
N GLN A 43 42.75 18.13 -8.06
CA GLN A 43 43.28 18.08 -6.70
C GLN A 43 44.56 18.90 -6.56
N SER A 44 45.51 18.77 -7.50
CA SER A 44 46.74 19.57 -7.51
C SER A 44 46.43 21.07 -7.63
N VAL A 45 45.52 21.45 -8.53
CA VAL A 45 45.09 22.85 -8.65
C VAL A 45 44.47 23.36 -7.35
N SER A 46 43.56 22.60 -6.73
CA SER A 46 42.94 22.95 -5.46
C SER A 46 43.97 23.14 -4.34
N ALA A 47 44.98 22.27 -4.27
CA ALA A 47 46.06 22.39 -3.29
C ALA A 47 46.87 23.68 -3.48
N LEU A 48 47.19 24.06 -4.73
CA LEU A 48 47.94 25.29 -5.02
C LEU A 48 47.12 26.55 -4.72
N LEU A 49 45.81 26.54 -5.02
CA LEU A 49 44.89 27.61 -4.64
C LEU A 49 44.84 27.81 -3.13
N LYS A 50 44.79 26.71 -2.35
CA LYS A 50 44.82 26.75 -0.88
C LYS A 50 46.14 27.33 -0.32
N LEU A 51 47.23 27.26 -1.08
CA LEU A 51 48.51 27.87 -0.73
C LEU A 51 48.60 29.37 -1.11
N GLY A 52 47.51 29.96 -1.61
CA GLY A 52 47.43 31.38 -1.95
C GLY A 52 47.99 31.73 -3.34
N MET A 53 48.22 30.74 -4.20
CA MET A 53 48.55 30.98 -5.60
C MET A 53 47.30 31.42 -6.37
N ASP A 54 47.46 32.32 -7.34
CA ASP A 54 46.36 32.69 -8.23
C ASP A 54 45.93 31.51 -9.12
N GLU A 55 44.72 31.59 -9.66
CA GLU A 55 44.12 30.52 -10.46
C GLU A 55 44.97 30.18 -11.69
N VAL A 56 45.41 31.18 -12.46
CA VAL A 56 46.16 30.95 -13.69
C VAL A 56 47.49 30.26 -13.40
N THR A 57 48.21 30.72 -12.37
CA THR A 57 49.48 30.09 -11.96
C THR A 57 49.24 28.69 -11.40
N SER A 58 48.20 28.48 -10.60
CA SER A 58 47.83 27.16 -10.06
C SER A 58 47.58 26.14 -11.16
N TYR A 59 46.81 26.49 -12.18
CA TYR A 59 46.55 25.62 -13.34
C TYR A 59 47.83 25.34 -14.14
N LYS A 60 48.64 26.36 -14.43
CA LYS A 60 49.90 26.20 -15.20
C LYS A 60 50.91 25.34 -14.44
N SER A 61 51.08 25.58 -13.15
CA SER A 61 52.00 24.82 -12.29
C SER A 61 51.56 23.36 -12.15
N ALA A 62 50.28 23.11 -11.87
CA ALA A 62 49.75 21.75 -11.81
C ALA A 62 49.93 21.01 -13.15
N PHE A 63 49.72 21.69 -14.28
CA PHE A 63 49.91 21.11 -15.60
C PHE A 63 51.37 20.83 -15.90
N ALA A 64 52.28 21.77 -15.60
CA ALA A 64 53.72 21.58 -15.79
C ALA A 64 54.24 20.34 -15.06
N THR A 65 53.83 20.13 -13.80
CA THR A 65 54.15 18.92 -13.05
C THR A 65 53.51 17.67 -13.66
N ALA A 66 52.25 17.73 -14.07
CA ALA A 66 51.57 16.58 -14.66
C ALA A 66 52.15 16.18 -16.03
N SER A 67 52.64 17.15 -16.81
CA SER A 67 53.24 16.89 -18.12
C SER A 67 54.57 16.13 -18.03
N THR A 68 55.34 16.29 -16.95
CA THR A 68 56.53 15.43 -16.73
C THR A 68 56.16 13.96 -16.50
N MET A 69 54.90 13.70 -16.09
CA MET A 69 54.32 12.36 -15.95
C MET A 69 53.59 11.88 -17.22
N GLY A 70 53.71 12.60 -18.34
CA GLY A 70 53.11 12.23 -19.62
C GLY A 70 51.67 12.73 -19.86
N LEU A 71 51.13 13.60 -18.98
CA LEU A 71 49.83 14.22 -19.22
C LEU A 71 49.91 15.27 -20.34
N THR A 72 48.97 15.20 -21.27
CA THR A 72 48.77 16.21 -22.33
C THR A 72 47.43 16.90 -22.13
N VAL A 73 47.24 18.07 -22.76
CA VAL A 73 45.94 18.76 -22.73
C VAL A 73 44.82 17.87 -23.29
N ASP A 74 45.09 17.16 -24.37
CA ASP A 74 44.12 16.25 -24.99
C ASP A 74 43.75 15.08 -24.07
N SER A 75 44.73 14.45 -23.40
CA SER A 75 44.43 13.37 -22.45
C SER A 75 43.71 13.86 -21.19
N LEU A 76 44.02 15.08 -20.72
CA LEU A 76 43.31 15.73 -19.63
C LEU A 76 41.84 15.99 -19.99
N VAL A 77 41.57 16.60 -21.15
CA VAL A 77 40.20 16.85 -21.64
C VAL A 77 39.44 15.55 -21.86
N LYS A 78 40.08 14.52 -22.42
CA LYS A 78 39.48 13.18 -22.57
C LYS A 78 39.08 12.59 -21.23
N SER A 79 39.95 12.69 -20.21
CA SER A 79 39.64 12.20 -18.87
C SER A 79 38.50 12.99 -18.20
N ALA A 80 38.42 14.31 -18.39
CA ALA A 80 37.29 15.12 -17.89
C ALA A 80 35.96 14.72 -18.56
N LYS A 81 35.99 14.50 -19.89
CA LYS A 81 34.83 14.00 -20.65
C LYS A 81 34.39 12.61 -20.19
N LYS A 82 35.33 11.72 -19.84
CA LYS A 82 35.03 10.41 -19.25
C LYS A 82 34.17 10.56 -17.99
N TYR A 83 34.56 11.44 -17.05
CA TYR A 83 33.79 11.65 -15.82
C TYR A 83 32.43 12.31 -16.07
N THR A 84 32.33 13.19 -17.07
CA THR A 84 31.04 13.74 -17.50
C THR A 84 30.11 12.64 -18.03
N TYR A 85 30.64 11.72 -18.85
CA TYR A 85 29.89 10.57 -19.35
C TYR A 85 29.44 9.62 -18.23
N VAL A 86 30.30 9.37 -17.24
CA VAL A 86 29.94 8.56 -16.06
C VAL A 86 28.77 9.18 -15.30
N LEU A 87 28.79 10.51 -15.08
CA LEU A 87 27.68 11.22 -14.42
C LEU A 87 26.39 11.16 -15.24
N GLN A 88 26.50 11.31 -16.56
CA GLN A 88 25.35 11.20 -17.45
C GLN A 88 24.72 9.79 -17.41
N ASN A 89 25.54 8.74 -17.44
CA ASN A 89 25.05 7.37 -17.33
C ASN A 89 24.42 7.07 -15.97
N GLU A 90 24.99 7.59 -14.88
CA GLU A 90 24.42 7.43 -13.54
C GLU A 90 23.06 8.14 -13.44
N LYS A 91 22.95 9.35 -14.03
CA LYS A 91 21.68 10.08 -14.14
C LYS A 91 20.63 9.28 -14.91
N ASP A 92 20.99 8.71 -16.06
CA ASP A 92 20.06 7.96 -16.90
C ASP A 92 19.63 6.64 -16.22
N SER A 93 20.57 5.96 -15.56
CA SER A 93 20.29 4.76 -14.75
C SER A 93 19.37 5.07 -13.58
N PHE A 94 19.59 6.19 -12.90
CA PHE A 94 18.72 6.67 -11.82
C PHE A 94 17.31 6.96 -12.33
N ALA A 95 17.18 7.67 -13.46
CA ALA A 95 15.88 7.99 -14.05
C ALA A 95 15.10 6.71 -14.40
N GLN A 96 15.77 5.72 -15.00
CA GLN A 96 15.16 4.43 -15.32
C GLN A 96 14.75 3.66 -14.07
N ALA A 97 15.61 3.56 -13.06
CA ALA A 97 15.30 2.89 -11.80
C ALA A 97 14.13 3.56 -11.06
N PHE A 98 14.09 4.90 -11.09
CA PHE A 98 13.02 5.70 -10.51
C PHE A 98 11.69 5.44 -11.22
N GLN A 99 11.68 5.49 -12.55
CA GLN A 99 10.48 5.21 -13.33
C GLN A 99 9.95 3.79 -13.06
N ASN A 100 10.82 2.79 -13.08
CA ASN A 100 10.45 1.41 -12.75
C ASN A 100 9.84 1.28 -11.35
N GLN A 101 10.35 2.02 -10.37
CA GLN A 101 9.81 2.02 -9.02
C GLN A 101 8.44 2.71 -8.95
N VAL A 102 8.25 3.80 -9.69
CA VAL A 102 6.97 4.49 -9.81
C VAL A 102 5.93 3.56 -10.45
N ASP A 103 6.26 2.95 -11.59
CA ASP A 103 5.36 2.05 -12.32
C ASP A 103 4.95 0.86 -11.45
N LYS A 104 5.90 0.21 -10.79
CA LYS A 104 5.62 -0.91 -9.88
C LYS A 104 4.70 -0.51 -8.72
N LYS A 105 4.88 0.69 -8.15
CA LYS A 105 3.99 1.18 -7.08
C LYS A 105 2.60 1.50 -7.60
N ILE A 106 2.49 2.13 -8.77
CA ILE A 106 1.20 2.49 -9.37
C ILE A 106 0.44 1.23 -9.77
N GLU A 107 1.09 0.29 -10.43
CA GLU A 107 0.50 -0.99 -10.83
C GLU A 107 0.05 -1.81 -9.61
N GLY A 108 0.89 -1.86 -8.56
CA GLY A 108 0.53 -2.51 -7.30
C GLY A 108 -0.73 -1.91 -6.67
N ARG A 109 -0.85 -0.58 -6.63
CA ARG A 109 -2.05 0.11 -6.12
C ARG A 109 -3.26 -0.11 -7.03
N LYS A 110 -3.10 -0.13 -8.34
CA LYS A 110 -4.20 -0.39 -9.29
C LYS A 110 -4.75 -1.81 -9.10
N ASN A 111 -3.88 -2.80 -8.99
CA ASN A 111 -4.26 -4.18 -8.71
C ASN A 111 -4.97 -4.34 -7.35
N GLU A 112 -4.59 -3.54 -6.34
CA GLU A 112 -5.27 -3.51 -5.05
C GLU A 112 -6.70 -2.95 -5.16
N VAL A 113 -6.88 -1.86 -5.91
CA VAL A 113 -8.20 -1.28 -6.20
C VAL A 113 -9.11 -2.31 -6.88
N GLU A 114 -8.63 -2.96 -7.95
CA GLU A 114 -9.41 -3.97 -8.68
C GLU A 114 -9.84 -5.15 -7.77
N LYS A 115 -8.96 -5.59 -6.87
CA LYS A 115 -9.30 -6.64 -5.88
C LYS A 115 -10.36 -6.18 -4.88
N LEU A 116 -10.28 -4.93 -4.42
CA LEU A 116 -11.27 -4.36 -3.50
C LEU A 116 -12.63 -4.19 -4.19
N GLU A 117 -12.66 -3.71 -5.44
CA GLU A 117 -13.88 -3.61 -6.23
C GLU A 117 -14.57 -4.96 -6.41
N LYS A 118 -13.80 -6.02 -6.71
CA LYS A 118 -14.34 -7.38 -6.78
C LYS A 118 -14.94 -7.84 -5.45
N LYS A 119 -14.23 -7.64 -4.33
CA LYS A 119 -14.75 -7.97 -2.99
C LYS A 119 -16.02 -7.21 -2.66
N ILE A 120 -16.10 -5.92 -3.00
CA ILE A 120 -17.30 -5.11 -2.84
C ILE A 120 -18.47 -5.71 -3.62
N GLN A 121 -18.23 -6.13 -4.87
CA GLN A 121 -19.28 -6.73 -5.68
C GLN A 121 -19.75 -8.09 -5.11
N ASP A 122 -18.82 -8.93 -4.65
CA ASP A 122 -19.13 -10.21 -4.02
C ASP A 122 -19.95 -10.00 -2.74
N HIS A 123 -19.59 -9.03 -1.91
CA HIS A 123 -20.34 -8.70 -0.69
C HIS A 123 -21.72 -8.10 -0.99
N LYS A 124 -21.86 -7.27 -2.03
CA LYS A 124 -23.17 -6.79 -2.49
C LYS A 124 -24.07 -7.94 -2.92
N ASN A 125 -23.52 -8.94 -3.61
CA ASN A 125 -24.28 -10.13 -4.00
C ASN A 125 -24.71 -10.94 -2.77
N LYS A 126 -23.82 -11.09 -1.77
CA LYS A 126 -24.15 -11.80 -0.53
C LYS A 126 -25.23 -11.09 0.29
N ILE A 127 -25.19 -9.75 0.36
CA ILE A 127 -26.25 -8.95 1.00
C ILE A 127 -27.61 -9.24 0.36
N LYS A 128 -27.69 -9.22 -0.98
CA LYS A 128 -28.94 -9.52 -1.69
C LYS A 128 -29.48 -10.93 -1.41
N GLU A 129 -28.58 -11.91 -1.26
CA GLU A 129 -28.96 -13.27 -0.90
C GLU A 129 -29.51 -13.33 0.52
N LEU A 130 -28.82 -12.72 1.49
CA LEU A 130 -29.26 -12.65 2.88
C LEU A 130 -30.61 -11.91 3.01
N GLU A 131 -30.82 -10.83 2.27
CA GLU A 131 -32.10 -10.11 2.24
C GLU A 131 -33.24 -10.99 1.73
N ARG A 132 -32.99 -11.85 0.73
CA ARG A 132 -33.98 -12.83 0.25
C ARG A 132 -34.28 -13.89 1.31
N GLU A 133 -33.26 -14.41 1.98
CA GLU A 133 -33.44 -15.38 3.07
C GLU A 133 -34.26 -14.79 4.22
N ILE A 134 -33.98 -13.54 4.61
CA ILE A 134 -34.76 -12.82 5.63
C ILE A 134 -36.23 -12.73 5.22
N ALA A 135 -36.52 -12.37 3.97
CA ALA A 135 -37.89 -12.29 3.47
C ALA A 135 -38.60 -13.65 3.49
N ILE A 136 -37.89 -14.74 3.16
CA ILE A 136 -38.44 -16.10 3.23
C ILE A 136 -38.79 -16.46 4.67
N PHE A 137 -37.89 -16.20 5.63
CA PHE A 137 -38.15 -16.49 7.03
C PHE A 137 -39.28 -15.66 7.61
N GLN A 138 -39.39 -14.38 7.24
CA GLN A 138 -40.50 -13.54 7.69
C GLN A 138 -41.86 -14.10 7.22
N ASN A 139 -41.98 -14.45 5.93
CA ASN A 139 -43.22 -15.06 5.41
C ASN A 139 -43.54 -16.38 6.12
N ARG A 140 -42.51 -17.17 6.47
CA ARG A 140 -42.71 -18.42 7.20
C ARG A 140 -43.21 -18.18 8.61
N ILE A 141 -42.69 -17.17 9.31
CA ILE A 141 -43.18 -16.76 10.64
C ILE A 141 -44.64 -16.37 10.54
N ASP A 142 -45.00 -15.48 9.61
CA ASP A 142 -46.37 -15.00 9.45
C ASP A 142 -47.35 -16.16 9.17
N THR A 143 -46.94 -17.14 8.36
CA THR A 143 -47.75 -18.34 8.08
C THR A 143 -47.93 -19.19 9.34
N VAL A 144 -46.86 -19.42 10.09
CA VAL A 144 -46.91 -20.23 11.32
C VAL A 144 -47.76 -19.55 12.38
N ASP A 145 -47.69 -18.23 12.52
CA ASP A 145 -48.51 -17.48 13.47
C ASP A 145 -50.01 -17.62 13.14
N GLN A 146 -50.37 -17.56 11.86
CA GLN A 146 -51.75 -17.82 11.41
C GLN A 146 -52.21 -19.24 11.71
N ASP A 147 -51.35 -20.24 11.47
CA ASP A 147 -51.64 -21.65 11.78
C ASP A 147 -51.87 -21.86 13.29
N VAL A 148 -51.05 -21.21 14.13
CA VAL A 148 -51.17 -21.25 15.59
C VAL A 148 -52.47 -20.59 16.06
N GLU A 149 -52.82 -19.43 15.52
CA GLU A 149 -54.07 -18.74 15.86
C GLU A 149 -55.29 -19.60 15.49
N ALA A 150 -55.29 -20.19 14.28
CA ALA A 150 -56.34 -21.08 13.83
C ALA A 150 -56.47 -22.34 14.71
N ALA A 151 -55.34 -22.93 15.13
CA ALA A 151 -55.32 -24.07 16.03
C ALA A 151 -55.88 -23.71 17.41
N ASN A 152 -55.48 -22.58 17.99
CA ASN A 152 -55.97 -22.09 19.27
C ASN A 152 -57.49 -21.86 19.24
N ASN A 153 -58.01 -21.25 18.18
CA ASN A 153 -59.44 -21.03 18.03
C ASN A 153 -60.22 -22.35 18.00
N LYS A 154 -59.74 -23.36 17.25
CA LYS A 154 -60.36 -24.70 17.23
C LYS A 154 -60.32 -25.39 18.60
N ILE A 155 -59.21 -25.28 19.32
CA ILE A 155 -59.07 -25.85 20.67
C ILE A 155 -60.07 -25.19 21.62
N ASN A 156 -60.17 -23.86 21.59
CA ASN A 156 -61.09 -23.10 22.44
C ASN A 156 -62.55 -23.42 22.13
N GLU A 157 -62.90 -23.54 20.84
CA GLU A 157 -64.25 -23.91 20.40
C GLU A 157 -64.60 -25.33 20.86
N ALA A 158 -63.70 -26.31 20.66
CA ALA A 158 -63.91 -27.68 21.12
C ALA A 158 -64.07 -27.76 22.65
N SER A 159 -63.26 -27.00 23.40
CA SER A 159 -63.35 -26.91 24.86
C SER A 159 -64.68 -26.31 25.30
N SER A 160 -65.10 -25.20 24.70
CA SER A 160 -66.38 -24.54 24.99
C SER A 160 -67.56 -25.48 24.74
N ASN A 161 -67.59 -26.12 23.56
CA ASN A 161 -68.64 -27.06 23.18
C ASN A 161 -68.72 -28.25 24.16
N PHE A 162 -67.56 -28.79 24.57
CA PHE A 162 -67.53 -29.86 25.56
C PHE A 162 -68.10 -29.42 26.91
N MET A 163 -67.71 -28.24 27.41
CA MET A 163 -68.20 -27.71 28.68
C MET A 163 -69.71 -27.44 28.66
N GLU A 164 -70.24 -26.97 27.53
CA GLU A 164 -71.68 -26.74 27.35
C GLU A 164 -72.47 -28.06 27.37
N VAL A 165 -71.99 -29.07 26.65
CA VAL A 165 -72.58 -30.42 26.66
C VAL A 165 -72.52 -31.03 28.06
N TYR A 166 -71.37 -30.95 28.74
CA TYR A 166 -71.20 -31.42 30.11
C TYR A 166 -72.18 -30.73 31.06
N LYS A 167 -72.27 -29.41 31.02
CA LYS A 167 -73.19 -28.63 31.86
C LYS A 167 -74.65 -29.06 31.64
N THR A 168 -75.06 -29.20 30.38
CA THR A 168 -76.43 -29.61 30.03
C THR A 168 -76.77 -31.00 30.56
N LEU A 169 -75.86 -31.97 30.38
CA LEU A 169 -76.01 -33.33 30.92
C LEU A 169 -76.05 -33.33 32.45
N HIS A 170 -75.15 -32.58 33.09
CA HIS A 170 -75.09 -32.48 34.55
C HIS A 170 -76.37 -31.88 35.14
N GLU A 171 -76.87 -30.77 34.58
CA GLU A 171 -78.13 -30.14 35.01
C GLU A 171 -79.35 -31.06 34.81
N SER A 172 -79.36 -31.85 33.72
CA SER A 172 -80.43 -32.84 33.49
C SER A 172 -80.41 -33.94 34.56
N ILE A 173 -79.23 -34.49 34.85
CA ILE A 173 -79.08 -35.55 35.86
C ILE A 173 -79.44 -35.03 37.25
N GLU A 174 -79.01 -33.81 37.62
CA GLU A 174 -79.39 -33.20 38.91
C GLU A 174 -80.91 -33.02 39.03
N LYS A 175 -81.58 -32.53 37.98
CA LYS A 175 -83.06 -32.45 37.94
C LYS A 175 -83.74 -33.81 38.11
N ASP A 176 -83.19 -34.84 37.48
CA ASP A 176 -83.71 -36.20 37.59
C ASP A 176 -83.53 -36.73 39.03
N ILE A 177 -82.37 -36.48 39.65
CA ILE A 177 -82.10 -36.83 41.06
C ILE A 177 -83.10 -36.14 42.00
N ASP A 178 -83.34 -34.85 41.81
CA ASP A 178 -84.29 -34.09 42.63
C ASP A 178 -85.73 -34.61 42.47
N SER A 179 -86.11 -34.94 41.24
CA SER A 179 -87.42 -35.54 40.96
C SER A 179 -87.56 -36.91 41.61
N ILE A 180 -86.54 -37.77 41.50
CA ILE A 180 -86.51 -39.09 42.16
C ILE A 180 -86.69 -38.94 43.67
N LYS A 181 -85.92 -38.05 44.33
CA LYS A 181 -86.03 -37.82 45.78
C LYS A 181 -87.39 -37.28 46.22
N THR A 182 -88.11 -36.60 45.32
CA THR A 182 -89.40 -35.96 45.62
C THR A 182 -90.56 -36.93 45.46
N TYR A 183 -90.51 -37.81 44.46
CA TYR A 183 -91.64 -38.65 44.05
C TYR A 183 -91.53 -40.13 44.43
N LEU A 184 -90.35 -40.62 44.78
CA LEU A 184 -90.09 -42.00 45.23
C LEU A 184 -89.66 -42.02 46.71
#